data_AF-A0A7X9HH59-F1
#
_entry.id   AF-A0A7X9HH59-F1
#
_cell.length_a   1.000
_cell.length_b   1.000
_cell.length_c   1.000
_cell.angle_alpha   90.00
_cell.angle_beta   90.00
_cell.angle_gamma   90.00
#
_symmetry.space_group_name_H-M   'P 1'
#
loop_
_entity.id
_entity.type
_entity.pdbx_description
1 polymer ?
#
loop_
_entity_poly.entity_id
_entity_poly.type
_entity_poly.pdbx_seq_one_letter_code
_entity_poly.pdbx_strand_id
1 'polypeptide(L)'
;MKTYTVGMEIESEYCIDVFVRDKLPPGWQIVHDASIKSSVRVNNLGEKSRMSSSQRSSDPFYTMGSEIISPVFNVKDFDLTKIRRDLCYITNLIQENGEPEKTWRSGIHIHVGLPEVSLYRLKSIIQLGRYMEDVFFQISGQGYQFRGQFFNKCLYCRPITKKGPQVFYLNDDEGNERLIQLFNVHDLLSANSIVQFWDRYGGCTRDRQRWHPVRYSWLNLYSILYRGTLE
;
A
#
# COMPACT_ATOMS: atom_id res chain seq x y z
N MET A 1 17.09 8.32 -23.90
CA MET A 1 15.61 8.37 -23.88
C MET A 1 15.17 7.89 -22.51
N LYS A 2 14.33 8.63 -21.76
CA LYS A 2 13.90 8.21 -20.42
C LYS A 2 12.99 6.98 -20.53
N THR A 3 13.24 5.98 -19.70
CA THR A 3 12.41 4.77 -19.61
C THR A 3 11.48 4.93 -18.43
N TYR A 4 10.18 4.75 -18.68
CA TYR A 4 9.18 4.72 -17.63
C TYR A 4 8.93 3.27 -17.25
N THR A 5 8.90 2.99 -15.96
CA THR A 5 8.74 1.64 -15.43
C THR A 5 7.53 1.57 -14.53
N VAL A 6 6.92 0.38 -14.46
CA VAL A 6 5.82 0.08 -13.54
C VAL A 6 6.11 -1.23 -12.83
N GLY A 7 5.83 -1.28 -11.53
CA GLY A 7 5.82 -2.50 -10.71
C GLY A 7 4.51 -2.60 -9.92
N MET A 8 4.18 -3.80 -9.46
CA MET A 8 2.97 -4.06 -8.70
C MET A 8 3.28 -4.92 -7.48
N GLU A 9 2.62 -4.63 -6.37
CA GLU A 9 2.62 -5.46 -5.16
C GLU A 9 1.16 -5.88 -4.91
N ILE A 10 0.92 -7.18 -4.78
CA ILE A 10 -0.40 -7.73 -4.43
C ILE A 10 -0.29 -8.28 -3.02
N GLU A 11 -0.99 -7.64 -2.09
CA GLU A 11 -1.07 -8.09 -0.70
C GLU A 11 -2.15 -9.19 -0.60
N SER A 12 -1.84 -10.25 0.14
CA SER A 12 -2.79 -11.31 0.48
C SER A 12 -2.68 -11.63 1.96
N GLU A 13 -3.81 -11.64 2.68
CA GLU A 13 -3.88 -11.80 4.13
C GLU A 13 -3.83 -13.27 4.57
N TYR A 14 -4.43 -14.17 3.80
CA TYR A 14 -4.67 -15.56 4.18
C TYR A 14 -3.88 -16.56 3.33
N CYS A 15 -3.24 -16.14 2.24
CA CYS A 15 -2.38 -17.02 1.47
C CYS A 15 -1.19 -17.51 2.32
N ILE A 16 -0.93 -18.81 2.23
CA ILE A 16 0.27 -19.46 2.77
C ILE A 16 1.32 -19.49 1.66
N ASP A 17 2.40 -18.75 1.86
CA ASP A 17 3.43 -18.50 0.84
C ASP A 17 4.02 -19.77 0.23
N VAL A 18 4.28 -20.79 1.05
CA VAL A 18 4.88 -22.06 0.61
C VAL A 18 4.02 -22.77 -0.45
N PHE A 19 2.70 -22.58 -0.46
CA PHE A 19 1.82 -23.25 -1.43
C PHE A 19 1.73 -22.53 -2.79
N VAL A 20 2.21 -21.29 -2.86
CA VAL A 20 2.07 -20.40 -4.01
C VAL A 20 3.41 -20.05 -4.64
N ARG A 21 4.49 -19.97 -3.85
CA ARG A 21 5.82 -19.48 -4.25
C ARG A 21 6.34 -20.09 -5.55
N ASP A 22 6.31 -21.42 -5.67
CA ASP A 22 6.89 -22.14 -6.81
C ASP A 22 5.95 -22.22 -8.02
N LYS A 23 4.72 -21.71 -7.89
CA LYS A 23 3.71 -21.71 -8.96
C LYS A 23 3.58 -20.34 -9.62
N LEU A 24 4.27 -19.31 -9.13
CA LEU A 24 4.15 -17.96 -9.67
C LEU A 24 4.65 -17.87 -11.13
N PRO A 25 4.05 -16.98 -11.95
CA PRO A 25 4.54 -16.74 -13.30
C PRO A 25 6.00 -16.23 -13.30
N PRO A 26 6.78 -16.46 -14.38
CA PRO A 26 8.17 -16.03 -14.43
C PRO A 26 8.37 -14.55 -14.10
N GLY A 27 9.31 -14.28 -13.19
CA GLY A 27 9.68 -12.94 -12.73
C GLY A 27 8.86 -12.41 -11.56
N TRP A 28 7.73 -13.05 -11.23
CA TRP A 28 6.97 -12.73 -10.01
C TRP A 28 7.61 -13.40 -8.79
N GLN A 29 7.53 -12.73 -7.64
CA GLN A 29 8.20 -13.17 -6.41
C GLN A 29 7.31 -12.98 -5.20
N ILE A 30 7.50 -13.80 -4.16
CA ILE A 30 6.87 -13.59 -2.86
C ILE A 30 7.86 -12.96 -1.90
N VAL A 31 7.47 -11.84 -1.30
CA VAL A 31 8.13 -11.25 -0.14
C VAL A 31 7.15 -11.18 1.04
N HIS A 32 7.66 -10.75 2.20
CA HIS A 32 6.81 -10.55 3.35
C HIS A 32 7.06 -9.18 4.01
N ASP A 33 6.08 -8.28 3.96
CA ASP A 33 5.99 -7.12 4.84
C ASP A 33 5.21 -7.48 6.12
N ALA A 34 5.58 -6.86 7.23
CA ALA A 34 4.89 -7.02 8.50
C ALA A 34 3.52 -6.34 8.57
N SER A 35 3.15 -5.51 7.58
CA SER A 35 1.82 -4.88 7.45
C SER A 35 0.70 -5.90 7.22
N ILE A 36 1.00 -7.01 6.53
CA ILE A 36 0.00 -8.00 6.09
C ILE A 36 0.15 -9.33 6.83
N LYS A 37 1.30 -9.58 7.48
CA LYS A 37 1.50 -10.78 8.30
C LYS A 37 0.40 -10.91 9.36
N SER A 38 -0.37 -11.98 9.27
CA SER A 38 -1.29 -12.36 10.32
C SER A 38 -0.49 -12.85 11.54
N SER A 39 -0.98 -12.56 12.74
CA SER A 39 -0.48 -13.18 13.98
C SER A 39 -0.88 -14.66 14.09
N VAL A 40 -1.68 -15.14 13.14
CA VAL A 40 -2.13 -16.53 13.03
C VAL A 40 -1.09 -17.35 12.28
N ARG A 41 -0.64 -18.41 12.93
CA ARG A 41 0.19 -19.45 12.33
C ARG A 41 -0.67 -20.65 11.97
N VAL A 42 -0.35 -21.31 10.86
CA VAL A 42 -1.08 -22.50 10.40
C VAL A 42 -0.13 -23.68 10.43
N ASN A 43 -0.54 -24.81 11.01
CA ASN A 43 0.24 -26.05 10.96
C ASN A 43 0.06 -26.75 9.60
N ASN A 44 0.77 -27.86 9.37
CA ASN A 44 0.64 -28.68 8.16
C ASN A 44 -0.79 -29.20 7.88
N LEU A 45 -1.70 -29.12 8.85
CA LEU A 45 -3.09 -29.60 8.76
C LEU A 45 -4.10 -28.47 8.50
N GLY A 46 -3.65 -27.21 8.36
CA GLY A 46 -4.55 -26.08 8.14
C GLY A 46 -5.13 -25.48 9.44
N GLU A 47 -4.70 -25.94 10.62
CA GLU A 47 -5.24 -25.48 11.90
C GLU A 47 -4.60 -24.16 12.33
N LYS A 48 -5.46 -23.19 12.69
CA LYS A 48 -5.06 -21.84 13.09
C LYS A 48 -4.64 -21.80 14.57
N SER A 49 -3.42 -21.37 14.83
CA SER A 49 -2.88 -21.12 16.18
C SER A 49 -2.67 -19.62 16.39
N ARG A 50 -3.12 -19.09 17.53
CA ARG A 50 -2.74 -17.75 18.00
C ARG A 50 -1.45 -17.87 18.80
N MET A 51 -0.45 -17.04 18.49
CA MET A 51 0.80 -16.98 19.27
C MET A 51 0.51 -16.74 20.76
N SER A 52 0.81 -17.74 21.61
CA SER A 52 1.25 -17.48 22.97
C SER A 52 2.77 -17.38 22.98
N SER A 53 3.34 -16.49 23.78
CA SER A 53 4.79 -16.31 23.93
C SER A 53 5.54 -17.55 24.45
N SER A 54 4.82 -18.61 24.83
CA SER A 54 5.35 -19.84 25.43
C SER A 54 5.32 -21.07 24.53
N GLN A 55 4.71 -21.04 23.34
CA GLN A 55 4.64 -22.20 22.45
C GLN A 55 5.81 -22.26 21.46
N ARG A 56 6.96 -22.76 21.94
CA ARG A 56 7.97 -23.40 21.08
C ARG A 56 7.56 -24.86 20.85
N SER A 57 6.58 -25.14 19.99
CA SER A 57 6.34 -26.51 19.55
C SER A 57 7.08 -26.78 18.23
N SER A 58 7.52 -28.02 18.09
CA SER A 58 8.37 -28.60 17.05
C SER A 58 7.71 -28.75 15.68
N ASP A 59 6.48 -28.26 15.49
CA ASP A 59 5.76 -28.34 14.22
C ASP A 59 6.08 -27.13 13.32
N PRO A 60 6.24 -27.33 12.00
CA PRO A 60 6.43 -26.22 11.07
C PRO A 60 5.13 -25.41 11.03
N PHE A 61 5.17 -24.24 11.64
CA PHE A 61 4.12 -23.25 11.53
C PHE A 61 4.42 -22.31 10.37
N TYR A 62 3.45 -22.15 9.47
CA TYR A 62 3.53 -21.16 8.39
C TYR A 62 2.95 -19.82 8.84
N THR A 63 3.56 -18.74 8.38
CA THR A 63 3.04 -17.38 8.59
C THR A 63 2.04 -17.10 7.47
N MET A 64 0.80 -16.75 7.81
CA MET A 64 -0.16 -16.25 6.82
C MET A 64 0.13 -14.78 6.53
N GLY A 65 -0.03 -14.38 5.28
CA GLY A 65 0.23 -13.02 4.85
C GLY A 65 1.48 -12.95 3.97
N SER A 66 1.28 -12.54 2.72
CA SER A 66 2.36 -12.44 1.73
C SER A 66 2.12 -11.29 0.77
N GLU A 67 3.21 -10.73 0.25
CA GLU A 67 3.20 -9.78 -0.87
C GLU A 67 3.73 -10.48 -2.11
N ILE A 68 2.93 -10.50 -3.16
CA ILE A 68 3.32 -11.01 -4.47
C ILE A 68 3.75 -9.83 -5.31
N ILE A 69 5.04 -9.75 -5.64
CA ILE A 69 5.65 -8.65 -6.36
C ILE A 69 5.83 -9.02 -7.83
N SER A 70 5.45 -8.10 -8.71
CA SER A 70 5.64 -8.25 -10.15
C SER A 70 7.10 -8.01 -10.57
N PRO A 71 7.53 -8.53 -11.73
CA PRO A 71 8.72 -7.98 -12.36
C PRO A 71 8.51 -6.48 -12.67
N VAL A 72 9.60 -5.74 -12.82
CA VAL A 72 9.55 -4.33 -13.25
C VAL A 72 9.30 -4.29 -14.75
N PHE A 73 8.15 -3.76 -15.14
CA PHE A 73 7.73 -3.63 -16.52
C PHE A 73 8.23 -2.32 -17.12
N ASN A 74 8.76 -2.35 -18.34
CA ASN A 74 8.99 -1.16 -19.14
C ASN A 74 7.69 -0.78 -19.86
N VAL A 75 7.24 0.47 -19.71
CA VAL A 75 5.99 0.95 -20.34
C VAL A 75 6.03 0.88 -21.87
N LYS A 76 7.22 0.88 -22.48
CA LYS A 76 7.33 0.72 -23.94
C LYS A 76 7.07 -0.70 -24.42
N ASP A 77 7.34 -1.67 -23.55
CA ASP A 77 7.29 -3.10 -23.85
C ASP A 77 6.09 -3.74 -23.12
N PHE A 78 5.07 -2.93 -22.82
CA PHE A 78 3.96 -3.30 -21.96
C PHE A 78 2.99 -4.23 -22.67
N ASP A 79 3.15 -5.53 -22.46
CA ASP A 79 2.18 -6.54 -22.93
C ASP A 79 1.01 -6.65 -21.94
N LEU A 80 -0.03 -5.86 -22.19
CA LEU A 80 -1.25 -5.86 -21.40
C LEU A 80 -1.95 -7.22 -21.36
N THR A 81 -1.87 -8.00 -22.43
CA THR A 81 -2.48 -9.34 -22.50
C THR A 81 -1.76 -10.30 -21.55
N LYS A 82 -0.43 -10.29 -21.57
CA LYS A 82 0.37 -11.08 -20.62
C LYS A 82 0.11 -10.65 -19.18
N ILE A 83 0.15 -9.35 -18.90
CA ILE A 83 -0.08 -8.82 -17.54
C ILE A 83 -1.46 -9.24 -17.03
N ARG A 84 -2.51 -9.09 -17.86
CA ARG A 84 -3.87 -9.53 -17.50
C ARG A 84 -3.92 -11.02 -17.20
N ARG A 85 -3.30 -11.85 -18.04
CA ARG A 85 -3.26 -13.30 -17.84
C ARG A 85 -2.56 -13.67 -16.53
N ASP A 86 -1.40 -13.07 -16.28
CA ASP A 86 -0.61 -13.33 -15.07
C ASP A 86 -1.39 -12.90 -13.81
N LEU A 87 -2.05 -11.74 -13.85
CA LEU A 87 -2.91 -11.27 -12.76
C LEU A 87 -4.08 -12.22 -12.49
N CYS A 88 -4.82 -12.64 -13.52
CA CYS A 88 -5.91 -13.60 -13.36
C CYS A 88 -5.42 -14.93 -12.79
N TYR A 89 -4.26 -15.41 -13.25
CA TYR A 89 -3.66 -16.64 -12.73
C TYR A 89 -3.30 -16.50 -11.25
N ILE A 90 -2.63 -15.40 -10.87
CA ILE A 90 -2.23 -15.14 -9.48
C ILE A 90 -3.46 -15.01 -8.57
N THR A 91 -4.50 -14.26 -9.00
CA THR A 91 -5.71 -14.10 -8.19
C THR A 91 -6.44 -15.42 -7.98
N ASN A 92 -6.52 -16.28 -9.01
CA ASN A 92 -7.10 -17.61 -8.86
C ASN A 92 -6.24 -18.47 -7.93
N LEU A 93 -4.92 -18.42 -8.10
CA LEU A 93 -3.98 -19.18 -7.30
C LEU A 93 -4.06 -18.81 -5.81
N ILE A 94 -4.12 -17.53 -5.43
CA ILE A 94 -4.27 -17.15 -4.02
C ILE A 94 -5.64 -17.55 -3.46
N GLN A 95 -6.71 -17.47 -4.26
CA GLN A 95 -8.06 -17.89 -3.85
C GLN A 95 -8.16 -19.40 -3.62
N GLU A 96 -7.61 -20.19 -4.54
CA GLU A 96 -7.50 -21.65 -4.41
C GLU A 96 -6.68 -22.07 -3.18
N ASN A 97 -5.81 -21.19 -2.67
CA ASN A 97 -4.97 -21.43 -1.50
C ASN A 97 -5.43 -20.65 -0.25
N GLY A 98 -6.71 -20.28 -0.19
CA GLY A 98 -7.38 -19.85 1.04
C GLY A 98 -7.64 -18.35 1.18
N GLU A 99 -7.24 -17.53 0.20
CA GLU A 99 -7.63 -16.12 0.17
C GLU A 99 -9.15 -16.00 -0.12
N PRO A 100 -9.94 -15.38 0.76
CA PRO A 100 -11.35 -15.15 0.49
C PRO A 100 -11.54 -14.09 -0.61
N GLU A 101 -12.72 -14.09 -1.23
CA GLU A 101 -13.09 -13.04 -2.20
C GLU A 101 -13.01 -11.62 -1.60
N LYS A 102 -13.21 -11.48 -0.28
CA LYS A 102 -13.19 -10.20 0.44
C LYS A 102 -12.36 -10.29 1.71
N THR A 103 -11.52 -9.28 1.90
CA THR A 103 -10.61 -9.13 3.04
C THR A 103 -10.43 -7.65 3.32
N TRP A 104 -10.10 -7.33 4.58
CA TRP A 104 -9.87 -5.97 5.04
C TRP A 104 -8.44 -5.48 4.84
N ARG A 105 -7.52 -6.38 4.47
CA ARG A 105 -6.08 -6.11 4.45
C ARG A 105 -5.39 -6.43 3.13
N SER A 106 -6.09 -7.00 2.16
CA SER A 106 -5.51 -7.17 0.82
C SER A 106 -5.68 -5.90 0.01
N GLY A 107 -4.63 -5.55 -0.71
CA GLY A 107 -4.45 -4.33 -1.47
C GLY A 107 -3.59 -4.61 -2.69
N ILE A 108 -3.67 -3.71 -3.67
CA ILE A 108 -2.79 -3.72 -4.83
C ILE A 108 -2.09 -2.37 -4.84
N HIS A 109 -0.76 -2.39 -4.75
CA HIS A 109 0.07 -1.18 -4.87
C HIS A 109 0.65 -1.15 -6.27
N ILE A 110 0.60 0.02 -6.92
CA ILE A 110 1.12 0.23 -8.27
C ILE A 110 2.22 1.26 -8.19
N HIS A 111 3.46 0.83 -8.40
CA HIS A 111 4.61 1.72 -8.39
C HIS A 111 4.96 2.18 -9.79
N VAL A 112 5.00 3.49 -10.01
CA VAL A 112 5.43 4.11 -11.27
C VAL A 112 6.79 4.77 -11.07
N GLY A 113 7.79 4.34 -11.83
CA GLY A 113 9.14 4.89 -11.79
C GLY A 113 9.17 6.38 -12.13
N LEU A 114 9.76 7.18 -11.24
CA LEU A 114 9.87 8.63 -11.38
C LEU A 114 11.35 9.04 -11.51
N PRO A 115 11.94 8.98 -12.71
CA PRO A 115 13.40 9.09 -12.89
C PRO A 115 13.99 10.45 -12.51
N GLU A 116 13.18 11.51 -12.43
CA GLU A 116 13.61 12.77 -11.80
C GLU A 116 12.46 13.36 -10.99
N VAL A 117 12.80 13.87 -9.82
CA VAL A 117 11.90 14.59 -8.95
C VAL A 117 12.13 16.09 -9.12
N SER A 118 11.07 16.82 -9.40
CA SER A 118 11.09 18.29 -9.41
C SER A 118 9.86 18.81 -8.70
N LEU A 119 9.95 20.03 -8.15
CA LEU A 119 8.80 20.69 -7.52
C LEU A 119 7.60 20.76 -8.47
N TYR A 120 7.84 21.07 -9.74
CA TYR A 120 6.79 21.07 -10.78
C TYR A 120 6.09 19.72 -10.85
N ARG A 121 6.83 18.61 -10.99
CA ARG A 121 6.23 17.26 -11.07
C ARG A 121 5.48 16.88 -9.80
N LEU A 122 6.04 17.17 -8.62
CA LEU A 122 5.39 16.90 -7.34
C LEU A 122 4.03 17.62 -7.25
N LYS A 123 3.98 18.90 -7.62
CA LYS A 123 2.73 19.66 -7.67
C LYS A 123 1.76 19.11 -8.71
N SER A 124 2.23 18.74 -9.90
CA SER A 124 1.41 18.13 -10.94
C SER A 124 0.81 16.80 -10.50
N ILE A 125 1.55 15.97 -9.77
CA ILE A 125 1.04 14.71 -9.20
C ILE A 125 -0.07 15.00 -8.19
N ILE A 126 0.12 15.98 -7.29
CA ILE A 126 -0.93 16.38 -6.34
C ILE A 126 -2.19 16.90 -7.05
N GLN A 127 -2.02 17.68 -8.12
CA GLN A 127 -3.16 18.17 -8.92
C GLN A 127 -3.89 17.06 -9.67
N LEU A 128 -3.15 16.19 -10.37
CA LEU A 128 -3.70 15.02 -11.07
C LEU A 128 -4.43 14.12 -10.10
N GLY A 129 -3.77 13.86 -8.97
CA GLY A 129 -4.39 13.27 -7.81
C GLY A 129 -5.72 13.94 -7.59
N ARG A 130 -5.74 15.16 -7.06
CA ARG A 130 -6.97 15.85 -6.60
C ARG A 130 -8.12 15.71 -7.60
N TYR A 131 -7.82 15.77 -8.89
CA TYR A 131 -8.79 15.59 -9.96
C TYR A 131 -9.34 14.14 -10.06
N MET A 132 -8.49 13.14 -9.92
CA MET A 132 -8.79 11.71 -10.03
C MET A 132 -9.20 11.02 -8.70
N GLU A 133 -9.29 11.75 -7.58
CA GLU A 133 -9.55 11.15 -6.25
C GLU A 133 -10.76 10.20 -6.24
N ASP A 134 -11.89 10.64 -6.79
CA ASP A 134 -13.12 9.84 -6.82
C ASP A 134 -12.92 8.57 -7.66
N VAL A 135 -12.19 8.66 -8.77
CA VAL A 135 -11.92 7.53 -9.66
C VAL A 135 -11.05 6.50 -8.93
N PHE A 136 -9.95 6.93 -8.32
CA PHE A 136 -9.09 6.04 -7.55
C PHE A 136 -9.83 5.43 -6.37
N PHE A 137 -10.65 6.21 -5.67
CA PHE A 137 -11.44 5.68 -4.56
C PHE A 137 -12.43 4.60 -5.01
N GLN A 138 -13.21 4.85 -6.08
CA GLN A 138 -14.17 3.89 -6.59
C GLN A 138 -13.50 2.60 -7.09
N ILE A 139 -12.40 2.72 -7.84
CA ILE A 139 -11.66 1.57 -8.36
C ILE A 139 -11.04 0.76 -7.22
N SER A 140 -10.40 1.43 -6.25
CA SER A 140 -9.76 0.77 -5.10
C SER A 140 -10.75 0.12 -4.15
N GLY A 141 -11.95 0.71 -4.00
CA GLY A 141 -12.99 0.19 -3.12
C GLY A 141 -13.82 -0.93 -3.75
N GLN A 142 -13.93 -0.96 -5.09
CA GLN A 142 -14.77 -1.92 -5.84
C GLN A 142 -16.23 -2.00 -5.31
N GLY A 143 -16.73 -0.91 -4.73
CA GLY A 143 -18.04 -0.87 -4.08
C GLY A 143 -18.13 -1.57 -2.72
N TYR A 144 -17.03 -2.13 -2.20
CA TYR A 144 -16.95 -2.69 -0.86
C TYR A 144 -16.84 -1.61 0.21
N GLN A 145 -17.18 -2.01 1.43
CA GLN A 145 -16.96 -1.18 2.60
C GLN A 145 -15.46 -0.96 2.81
N PHE A 146 -15.05 0.29 3.00
CA PHE A 146 -13.64 0.62 3.20
C PHE A 146 -13.26 0.45 4.68
N ARG A 147 -12.04 -0.02 4.93
CA ARG A 147 -11.49 -0.27 6.28
C ARG A 147 -11.62 0.92 7.23
N GLY A 148 -11.54 2.15 6.70
CA GLY A 148 -11.72 3.38 7.45
C GLY A 148 -13.07 3.45 8.15
N GLN A 149 -14.14 2.89 7.61
CA GLN A 149 -15.46 2.95 8.24
C GLN A 149 -15.51 2.28 9.62
N PHE A 150 -14.66 1.28 9.88
CA PHE A 150 -14.77 0.41 11.06
C PHE A 150 -13.55 0.43 11.97
N PHE A 151 -12.33 0.39 11.42
CA PHE A 151 -11.14 0.08 12.22
C PHE A 151 -10.19 1.26 12.40
N ASN A 152 -10.15 2.20 11.44
CA ASN A 152 -9.15 3.27 11.40
C ASN A 152 -9.73 4.55 10.76
N LYS A 153 -10.74 5.12 11.42
CA LYS A 153 -11.68 6.15 10.91
C LYS A 153 -11.06 7.36 10.22
N CYS A 154 -9.86 7.77 10.60
CA CYS A 154 -9.21 8.96 10.05
C CYS A 154 -8.10 8.64 9.04
N LEU A 155 -7.37 7.54 9.22
CA LEU A 155 -6.26 7.11 8.34
C LEU A 155 -6.72 6.54 6.99
N TYR A 156 -7.87 5.84 6.99
CA TYR A 156 -8.36 5.09 5.82
C TYR A 156 -9.72 5.61 5.31
N CYS A 157 -10.19 6.77 5.77
CA CYS A 157 -11.37 7.42 5.21
C CYS A 157 -11.00 8.13 3.90
N ARG A 158 -11.78 7.89 2.84
CA ARG A 158 -11.71 8.58 1.54
C ARG A 158 -13.15 8.69 0.97
N PRO A 159 -13.48 9.66 0.09
CA PRO A 159 -12.66 10.74 -0.49
C PRO A 159 -12.69 12.02 0.37
N ILE A 160 -11.53 12.67 0.52
CA ILE A 160 -11.33 13.77 1.48
C ILE A 160 -11.17 15.11 0.76
N THR A 161 -10.52 15.23 -0.41
CA THR A 161 -10.17 16.56 -0.94
C THR A 161 -11.35 17.45 -1.34
N LYS A 162 -12.53 16.87 -1.60
CA LYS A 162 -13.78 17.63 -1.83
C LYS A 162 -14.49 18.07 -0.55
N LYS A 163 -14.22 17.44 0.60
CA LYS A 163 -14.97 17.65 1.86
C LYS A 163 -14.13 18.17 3.03
N GLY A 164 -12.80 18.22 2.92
CA GLY A 164 -11.92 18.77 3.96
C GLY A 164 -10.50 18.23 3.86
N PRO A 165 -9.60 18.58 4.77
CA PRO A 165 -8.26 18.01 4.79
C PRO A 165 -8.22 16.64 5.49
N GLN A 166 -7.19 15.84 5.21
CA GLN A 166 -6.98 14.58 5.94
C GLN A 166 -6.52 14.92 7.35
N VAL A 167 -7.27 14.45 8.34
CA VAL A 167 -6.97 14.62 9.76
C VAL A 167 -6.56 13.30 10.39
N PHE A 168 -5.77 13.34 11.45
CA PHE A 168 -5.27 12.18 12.18
C PHE A 168 -5.27 12.47 13.68
N TYR A 169 -5.53 11.44 14.49
CA TYR A 169 -5.38 11.56 15.95
C TYR A 169 -3.95 11.21 16.32
N LEU A 170 -3.25 12.16 16.94
CA LEU A 170 -1.94 11.96 17.50
C LEU A 170 -2.05 12.02 19.02
N ASN A 171 -1.46 11.05 19.72
CA ASN A 171 -1.28 11.17 21.17
C ASN A 171 -0.14 12.15 21.43
N ASP A 172 -0.39 13.15 22.28
CA ASP A 172 0.70 13.96 22.81
C ASP A 172 1.53 13.19 23.84
N ASP A 173 2.61 13.80 24.33
CA ASP A 173 3.52 13.20 25.31
C ASP A 173 2.83 12.90 26.66
N GLU A 174 1.65 13.48 26.89
CA GLU A 174 0.81 13.27 28.08
C GLU A 174 -0.28 12.22 27.85
N GLY A 175 -0.35 11.64 26.64
CA GLY A 175 -1.32 10.60 26.27
C GLY A 175 -2.69 11.13 25.86
N ASN A 176 -2.87 12.45 25.68
CA ASN A 176 -4.11 13.02 25.19
C ASN A 176 -4.19 12.94 23.66
N GLU A 177 -5.37 12.61 23.14
CA GLU A 177 -5.61 12.59 21.70
C GLU A 177 -5.83 14.01 21.17
N ARG A 178 -4.97 14.44 20.24
CA ARG A 178 -5.16 15.68 19.47
C ARG A 178 -5.39 15.38 18.00
N LEU A 179 -6.34 16.10 17.40
CA LEU A 179 -6.54 16.09 15.95
C LEU A 179 -5.49 16.97 15.27
N ILE A 180 -4.71 16.37 14.38
CA ILE A 180 -3.76 17.07 13.51
C ILE A 180 -4.22 16.97 12.07
N GLN A 181 -4.01 18.04 11.31
CA GLN A 181 -4.14 18.01 9.87
C GLN A 181 -2.84 17.46 9.26
N LEU A 182 -2.92 16.39 8.46
CA LEU A 182 -1.74 15.78 7.85
C LEU A 182 -1.13 16.67 6.76
N PHE A 183 -1.98 17.20 5.87
CA PHE A 183 -1.56 18.22 4.92
C PHE A 183 -2.76 19.01 4.38
N ASN A 184 -2.48 20.15 3.75
CA ASN A 184 -3.44 20.94 2.99
C ASN A 184 -3.00 20.98 1.52
N VAL A 185 -3.88 20.63 0.58
CA VAL A 185 -3.53 20.65 -0.85
C VAL A 185 -3.16 22.05 -1.34
N HIS A 186 -3.89 23.09 -0.92
CA HIS A 186 -3.57 24.46 -1.30
C HIS A 186 -2.21 24.89 -0.73
N ASP A 187 -1.92 24.57 0.53
CA ASP A 187 -0.63 24.87 1.14
C ASP A 187 0.53 24.13 0.44
N LEU A 188 0.37 22.83 0.18
CA LEU A 188 1.34 22.04 -0.61
C LEU A 188 1.63 22.66 -1.98
N LEU A 189 0.58 23.03 -2.70
CA LEU A 189 0.71 23.62 -4.04
C LEU A 189 1.35 25.02 -4.01
N SER A 190 1.34 25.71 -2.87
CA SER A 190 2.02 26.99 -2.69
C SER A 190 3.51 26.86 -2.32
N ALA A 191 4.05 25.64 -2.20
CA ALA A 191 5.47 25.46 -1.88
C ALA A 191 6.39 26.01 -2.98
N ASN A 192 7.46 26.70 -2.63
CA ASN A 192 8.42 27.34 -3.54
C ASN A 192 9.71 26.54 -3.73
N SER A 193 9.90 25.46 -2.96
CA SER A 193 11.04 24.55 -3.08
C SER A 193 10.62 23.11 -2.79
N ILE A 194 11.43 22.14 -3.22
CA ILE A 194 11.22 20.71 -2.90
C ILE A 194 11.25 20.48 -1.39
N VAL A 195 12.16 21.15 -0.68
CA VAL A 195 12.27 21.06 0.79
C VAL A 195 10.97 21.53 1.45
N GLN A 196 10.46 22.70 1.03
CA GLN A 196 9.20 23.24 1.57
C GLN A 196 8.01 22.34 1.24
N PHE A 197 7.99 21.72 0.05
CA PHE A 197 6.94 20.79 -0.34
C PHE A 197 6.86 19.60 0.62
N TRP A 198 8.00 18.95 0.90
CA TRP A 198 8.04 17.79 1.79
C TRP A 198 7.75 18.13 3.24
N ASP A 199 8.21 19.29 3.71
CA ASP A 199 7.85 19.80 5.05
C ASP A 199 6.33 19.99 5.18
N ARG A 200 5.66 20.47 4.14
CA ARG A 200 4.19 20.64 4.10
C ARG A 200 3.44 19.33 3.85
N TYR A 201 4.11 18.30 3.35
CA TYR A 201 3.55 16.96 3.15
C TYR A 201 3.70 16.14 4.43
N GLY A 202 3.05 16.60 5.49
CA GLY A 202 3.05 15.95 6.80
C GLY A 202 4.40 15.92 7.53
N GLY A 203 5.37 16.74 7.13
CA GLY A 203 6.71 16.76 7.75
C GLY A 203 7.49 15.45 7.54
N CYS A 204 7.19 14.72 6.47
CA CYS A 204 7.66 13.35 6.22
C CYS A 204 9.18 13.16 6.15
N THR A 205 9.95 14.23 5.99
CA THR A 205 11.42 14.24 6.04
C THR A 205 11.99 14.32 7.46
N ARG A 206 11.18 14.74 8.44
CA ARG A 206 11.60 14.97 9.83
C ARG A 206 11.38 13.74 10.71
N ASP A 207 10.45 12.88 10.33
CA ASP A 207 10.10 11.67 11.08
C ASP A 207 10.44 10.40 10.28
N ARG A 208 11.38 9.60 10.80
CA ARG A 208 11.77 8.30 10.22
C ARG A 208 10.89 7.15 10.73
N GLN A 209 9.77 7.45 11.38
CA GLN A 209 8.84 6.43 11.82
C GLN A 209 8.37 5.54 10.67
N ARG A 210 8.36 4.23 10.92
CA ARG A 210 7.86 3.22 9.98
C ARG A 210 6.42 3.51 9.54
N TRP A 211 5.61 4.03 10.45
CA TRP A 211 4.19 4.28 10.27
C TRP A 211 3.94 5.77 10.13
N HIS A 212 3.99 6.29 8.90
CA HIS A 212 3.66 7.69 8.65
C HIS A 212 2.24 7.81 8.09
N PRO A 213 1.34 8.60 8.71
CA PRO A 213 -0.05 8.72 8.28
C PRO A 213 -0.26 9.10 6.79
N VAL A 214 0.61 9.92 6.20
CA VAL A 214 0.52 10.33 4.78
C VAL A 214 0.72 9.17 3.82
N ARG A 215 1.37 8.07 4.23
CA ARG A 215 1.55 6.85 3.43
C ARG A 215 0.23 6.14 3.14
N TYR A 216 -0.76 6.33 4.02
CA TYR A 216 -2.10 5.75 3.88
C TYR A 216 -3.05 6.71 3.14
N SER A 217 -2.52 7.79 2.55
CA SER A 217 -3.24 8.63 1.59
C SER A 217 -3.29 7.97 0.21
N TRP A 218 -4.09 8.51 -0.71
CA TRP A 218 -4.58 7.85 -1.94
C TRP A 218 -3.57 7.92 -3.08
N LEU A 219 -2.57 8.78 -2.90
CA LEU A 219 -1.33 8.80 -3.63
C LEU A 219 -0.24 8.86 -2.59
N ASN A 220 0.51 7.78 -2.46
CA ASN A 220 1.59 7.65 -1.51
C ASN A 220 2.88 8.23 -2.12
N LEU A 221 3.13 9.51 -1.87
CA LEU A 221 4.36 10.18 -2.33
C LEU A 221 5.60 9.76 -1.52
N TYR A 222 5.43 9.06 -0.40
CA TYR A 222 6.55 8.67 0.46
C TYR A 222 7.50 7.71 -0.28
N SER A 223 6.97 6.87 -1.18
CA SER A 223 7.77 5.97 -2.04
C SER A 223 8.80 6.75 -2.89
N ILE A 224 8.53 8.01 -3.24
CA ILE A 224 9.44 8.85 -4.03
C ILE A 224 10.74 9.11 -3.27
N LEU A 225 10.66 9.30 -1.94
CA LEU A 225 11.82 9.66 -1.10
C LEU A 225 12.85 8.52 -0.99
N TYR A 226 12.39 7.27 -1.01
CA TYR A 226 13.24 6.10 -0.73
C TYR A 226 13.45 5.19 -1.94
N ARG A 227 12.43 5.07 -2.80
CA ARG A 227 12.39 4.14 -3.94
C ARG A 227 12.41 4.86 -5.29
N GLY A 228 12.20 6.19 -5.31
CA GLY A 228 12.10 6.96 -6.55
C GLY A 228 10.87 6.59 -7.39
N THR A 229 9.81 6.11 -6.75
CA THR A 229 8.55 5.70 -7.40
C THR A 229 7.37 6.49 -6.84
N LEU A 230 6.37 6.74 -7.68
CA LEU A 230 5.03 7.11 -7.23
C LEU A 230 4.26 5.82 -6.93
N GLU A 231 3.55 5.75 -5.81
CA GLU A 231 2.73 4.61 -5.40
C GLU A 231 1.26 5.03 -5.22
#